data_AF-A0A3D1E7P8-F1
#
_entry.id   AF-A0A3D1E7P8-F1
#
_cell.length_a   1.000
_cell.length_b   1.000
_cell.length_c   1.000
_cell.angle_alpha   90.00
_cell.angle_beta   90.00
_cell.angle_gamma   90.00
#
_symmetry.space_group_name_H-M   'P 1'
#
loop_
_entity.id
_entity.type
_entity.pdbx_description
1 polymer ?
#
loop_
_entity_poly.entity_id
_entity_poly.type
_entity_poly.pdbx_seq_one_letter_code
_entity_poly.pdbx_strand_id
1 'polypeptide(L)'
;MEPRIQGLNTHLVHTGELEDPLYHGAVSPLYLSTSYAFDEVDIKRYPRNFNTPNQEALGHKIAALENKEAALIFGSGMAAVSTAIMGLVSSGDHIVFQDDLYGG
;
A
#
# COMPACT_ATOMS: atom_id res chain seq x y z
N MET A 1 20.74 -18.36 -14.95
CA MET A 1 21.42 -17.53 -13.92
C MET A 1 20.48 -17.48 -12.73
N GLU A 2 20.94 -17.81 -11.53
CA GLU A 2 20.11 -17.57 -10.34
C GLU A 2 19.85 -16.06 -10.20
N PRO A 3 18.62 -15.66 -9.82
CA PRO A 3 18.31 -14.26 -9.61
C PRO A 3 19.23 -13.71 -8.51
N ARG A 4 19.99 -12.66 -8.85
CA ARG A 4 20.88 -12.01 -7.90
C ARG A 4 19.99 -11.34 -6.83
N ILE A 5 20.04 -11.85 -5.61
CA ILE A 5 19.35 -11.25 -4.47
C ILE A 5 19.88 -9.82 -4.33
N GLN A 6 19.01 -8.83 -4.50
CA GLN A 6 19.36 -7.43 -4.26
C GLN A 6 19.79 -7.27 -2.79
N GLY A 7 20.80 -6.44 -2.55
CA GLY A 7 21.17 -6.09 -1.18
C GLY A 7 20.02 -5.36 -0.47
N LEU A 8 19.91 -5.51 0.85
CA LEU A 8 18.83 -4.93 1.66
C LEU A 8 18.64 -3.42 1.38
N ASN A 9 19.74 -2.67 1.31
CA ASN A 9 19.67 -1.23 1.04
C ASN A 9 19.09 -0.92 -0.35
N THR A 10 19.48 -1.67 -1.37
CA THR A 10 18.93 -1.55 -2.72
C THR A 10 17.43 -1.85 -2.71
N HIS A 11 17.02 -2.89 -1.97
CA HIS A 11 15.62 -3.28 -1.84
C HIS A 11 14.79 -2.19 -1.15
N LEU A 12 15.29 -1.61 -0.05
CA LEU A 12 14.62 -0.51 0.68
C LEU A 12 14.43 0.74 -0.20
N VAL A 13 15.45 1.11 -0.97
CA VAL A 13 15.41 2.28 -1.85
C VAL A 13 14.47 2.05 -3.03
N HIS A 14 14.73 1.02 -3.84
CA HIS A 14 14.16 0.93 -5.20
C HIS A 14 12.84 0.19 -5.31
N THR A 15 12.46 -0.64 -4.33
CA THR A 15 11.25 -1.45 -4.46
C THR A 15 10.00 -0.59 -4.42
N GLY A 16 9.07 -0.80 -5.35
CA GLY A 16 7.80 -0.05 -5.40
C GLY A 16 7.94 1.41 -5.80
N GLU A 17 9.08 1.82 -6.37
CA GLU A 17 9.20 3.14 -7.01
C GLU A 17 8.23 3.25 -8.19
N LEU A 18 7.55 4.39 -8.27
CA LEU A 18 6.75 4.78 -9.42
C LEU A 18 7.63 5.55 -10.40
N GLU A 19 7.73 5.06 -11.63
CA GLU A 19 8.48 5.71 -12.70
C GLU A 19 7.76 6.97 -13.18
N ASP A 20 8.54 8.01 -13.52
CA ASP A 20 8.07 9.19 -14.24
C ASP A 20 8.41 9.06 -15.74
N PRO A 21 7.50 8.53 -16.57
CA PRO A 21 7.77 8.34 -17.99
C PRO A 21 7.76 9.65 -18.79
N LEU A 22 7.25 10.76 -18.23
CA LEU A 22 7.08 12.01 -18.96
C LEU A 22 8.29 12.93 -18.82
N TYR A 23 8.81 13.10 -17.60
CA TYR A 23 9.94 13.99 -17.33
C TYR A 23 11.18 13.27 -16.82
N HIS A 24 11.12 11.94 -16.63
CA HIS A 24 12.24 11.13 -16.12
C HIS A 24 12.79 11.65 -14.79
N GLY A 25 11.90 12.10 -13.89
CA GLY A 25 12.25 12.45 -12.53
C GLY A 25 12.94 11.29 -11.79
N ALA A 26 14.01 11.60 -11.05
CA ALA A 26 14.76 10.61 -10.28
C ALA A 26 14.00 10.08 -9.05
N VAL A 27 12.92 10.74 -8.64
CA VAL A 27 12.05 10.35 -7.54
C VAL A 27 10.62 10.20 -8.06
N SER A 28 9.84 9.34 -7.40
CA SER A 28 8.46 9.08 -7.81
C SER A 28 7.59 10.35 -7.83
N PRO A 29 6.79 10.56 -8.89
CA PRO A 29 5.89 11.69 -8.95
C PRO A 29 4.74 11.58 -7.93
N LEU A 30 4.20 12.74 -7.53
CA LEU A 30 3.02 12.83 -6.65
C LEU A 30 1.75 13.08 -7.49
N TYR A 31 0.88 12.08 -7.54
CA TYR A 31 -0.45 12.12 -8.17
C TYR A 31 -1.50 12.47 -7.12
N LEU A 32 -1.62 13.76 -6.80
CA LEU A 32 -2.52 14.29 -5.76
C LEU A 32 -3.97 14.47 -6.23
N SER A 33 -4.29 14.12 -7.48
CA SER A 33 -5.65 14.28 -7.99
C SER A 33 -6.63 13.37 -7.26
N THR A 34 -7.81 13.91 -6.95
CA THR A 34 -8.93 13.15 -6.38
C THR A 34 -9.79 12.47 -7.44
N SER A 35 -9.67 12.90 -8.71
CA SER A 35 -10.43 12.39 -9.84
C SER A 35 -9.52 12.16 -11.04
N TYR A 36 -9.77 11.07 -11.76
CA TYR A 36 -9.04 10.68 -12.97
C TYR A 36 -10.04 10.52 -14.12
N ALA A 37 -9.57 10.59 -15.36
CA ALA A 37 -10.42 10.31 -16.51
C ALA A 37 -11.02 8.90 -16.39
N PHE A 38 -12.32 8.77 -16.67
CA PHE A 38 -13.06 7.51 -16.59
C PHE A 38 -13.32 6.87 -17.95
N ASP A 39 -13.15 7.64 -19.02
CA ASP A 39 -13.38 7.19 -20.38
C ASP A 39 -12.21 6.35 -20.87
N GLU A 40 -12.51 5.26 -21.58
CA GLU A 40 -11.52 4.41 -22.27
C GLU A 40 -10.41 3.85 -21.36
N VAL A 41 -10.70 3.65 -20.06
CA VAL A 41 -9.76 3.04 -19.09
C VAL A 41 -10.39 1.85 -18.37
N ASP A 42 -9.60 0.79 -18.19
CA ASP A 42 -10.02 -0.40 -17.44
C ASP A 42 -10.10 -0.13 -15.93
N ILE A 43 -9.16 0.66 -15.41
CA ILE A 43 -9.04 0.94 -13.97
C ILE A 43 -9.62 2.33 -13.68
N LYS A 44 -10.78 2.34 -13.03
CA LYS A 44 -11.41 3.57 -12.53
C LYS A 44 -10.76 3.98 -11.21
N ARG A 45 -9.81 4.91 -11.30
CA ARG A 45 -9.02 5.36 -10.15
C ARG A 45 -9.80 6.37 -9.31
N TYR A 46 -9.85 6.11 -8.01
CA TYR A 46 -10.45 7.00 -7.02
C TYR A 46 -9.78 6.76 -5.67
N PRO A 47 -9.26 7.79 -4.95
CA PRO A 47 -8.45 7.61 -3.74
C PRO A 47 -9.03 6.70 -2.66
N ARG A 48 -10.37 6.62 -2.55
CA ARG A 48 -11.06 5.76 -1.59
C ARG A 48 -10.86 4.27 -1.86
N ASN A 49 -10.54 3.90 -3.11
CA ASN A 49 -10.40 2.51 -3.53
C ASN A 49 -8.96 1.98 -3.38
N PHE A 50 -8.07 2.73 -2.73
CA PHE A 50 -6.64 2.38 -2.58
C PHE A 50 -5.90 2.17 -3.90
N ASN A 51 -6.42 2.74 -4.99
CA ASN A 51 -5.94 2.50 -6.35
C ASN A 51 -5.45 3.79 -7.01
N THR A 52 -4.91 4.73 -6.24
CA THR A 52 -4.15 5.84 -6.84
C THR A 52 -2.68 5.44 -7.02
N PRO A 53 -1.97 6.00 -8.00
CA PRO A 53 -0.60 5.56 -8.30
C PRO A 53 0.33 5.59 -7.07
N ASN A 54 0.25 6.62 -6.23
CA ASN A 54 1.07 6.68 -5.01
C ASN A 54 0.63 5.68 -3.93
N GLN A 55 -0.67 5.38 -3.79
CA GLN A 55 -1.15 4.37 -2.85
C GLN A 55 -0.70 2.96 -3.28
N GLU A 56 -0.81 2.64 -4.56
CA GLU A 56 -0.39 1.35 -5.12
C GLU A 56 1.13 1.16 -4.99
N ALA A 57 1.91 2.18 -5.36
CA ALA A 57 3.37 2.16 -5.25
C ALA A 57 3.84 1.92 -3.81
N LEU A 58 3.28 2.67 -2.85
CA LEU A 58 3.60 2.49 -1.43
C LEU A 58 3.11 1.14 -0.90
N GLY A 59 1.92 0.70 -1.31
CA GLY A 59 1.39 -0.63 -0.99
C GLY A 59 2.32 -1.75 -1.44
N HIS A 60 2.79 -1.70 -2.69
CA HIS A 60 3.76 -2.67 -3.22
C HIS A 60 5.09 -2.63 -2.45
N LYS A 61 5.60 -1.43 -2.11
CA LYS A 61 6.83 -1.31 -1.30
C LYS A 61 6.65 -1.98 0.07
N ILE A 62 5.58 -1.66 0.80
CA ILE A 62 5.32 -2.26 2.12
C ILE A 62 5.13 -3.78 2.02
N ALA A 63 4.35 -4.25 1.05
CA ALA A 63 4.13 -5.68 0.83
C ALA A 63 5.45 -6.42 0.59
N ALA A 64 6.32 -5.88 -0.26
CA ALA A 64 7.61 -6.48 -0.55
C ALA A 64 8.52 -6.52 0.70
N LEU A 65 8.57 -5.43 1.48
CA LEU A 65 9.38 -5.37 2.70
C LEU A 65 8.92 -6.34 3.79
N GLU A 66 7.62 -6.61 3.87
CA GLU A 66 7.01 -7.55 4.82
C GLU A 66 6.95 -8.99 4.29
N ASN A 67 7.47 -9.24 3.08
CA ASN A 67 7.35 -10.53 2.37
C ASN A 67 5.89 -11.01 2.25
N LYS A 68 4.99 -10.10 1.84
CA LYS A 68 3.56 -10.34 1.64
C LYS A 68 3.15 -10.08 0.19
N GLU A 69 1.98 -10.59 -0.18
CA GLU A 69 1.43 -10.46 -1.53
C GLU A 69 0.86 -9.07 -1.81
N ALA A 70 0.29 -8.41 -0.79
CA ALA A 70 -0.33 -7.09 -0.91
C ALA A 70 -0.29 -6.33 0.42
N ALA A 71 -0.43 -5.01 0.34
CA ALA A 71 -0.63 -4.13 1.50
C ALA A 71 -1.57 -2.98 1.15
N LEU A 72 -2.28 -2.47 2.16
CA LEU A 72 -3.17 -1.31 2.06
C LEU A 72 -2.63 -0.17 2.94
N ILE A 73 -2.74 1.06 2.45
CA ILE A 73 -2.21 2.25 3.11
C ILE A 73 -3.34 3.07 3.73
N PHE A 74 -3.33 3.21 5.05
CA PHE A 74 -4.35 3.93 5.82
C PHE A 74 -3.84 5.25 6.38
N GLY A 75 -4.76 6.14 6.74
CA GLY A 75 -4.43 7.44 7.35
C GLY A 75 -3.86 7.35 8.77
N SER A 76 -3.98 6.20 9.44
CA SER A 76 -3.39 5.94 10.76
C SER A 76 -3.25 4.45 11.04
N GLY A 77 -2.44 4.10 12.05
CA GLY A 77 -2.36 2.72 12.56
C GLY A 77 -3.70 2.19 13.07
N MET A 78 -4.46 3.02 13.80
CA MET A 78 -5.80 2.62 14.28
C MET A 78 -6.80 2.42 13.16
N ALA A 79 -6.69 3.15 12.05
CA ALA A 79 -7.51 2.89 10.86
C ALA A 79 -7.16 1.53 10.24
N ALA A 80 -5.87 1.15 10.19
CA ALA A 80 -5.45 -0.16 9.72
C ALA A 80 -5.97 -1.30 10.63
N VAL A 81 -5.79 -1.17 11.95
CA VAL A 81 -6.27 -2.15 12.95
C VAL A 81 -7.79 -2.28 12.90
N SER A 82 -8.51 -1.15 12.93
CA SER A 82 -9.98 -1.15 12.88
C SER A 82 -10.50 -1.75 11.58
N THR A 83 -9.88 -1.45 10.44
CA THR A 83 -10.27 -2.03 9.15
C THR A 83 -10.06 -3.54 9.12
N ALA A 84 -8.92 -4.02 9.65
CA ALA A 84 -8.65 -5.45 9.71
C ALA A 84 -9.68 -6.18 10.59
N ILE A 85 -10.01 -5.61 11.76
CA ILE A 85 -11.03 -6.20 12.65
C ILE A 85 -12.40 -6.18 11.96
N MET A 86 -12.91 -5.00 11.60
CA MET A 86 -14.25 -4.84 11.03
C MET A 86 -14.44 -5.52 9.68
N GLY A 87 -13.36 -5.72 8.92
CA GLY A 87 -13.39 -6.42 7.64
C GLY A 87 -13.38 -7.95 7.75
N LEU A 88 -12.93 -8.49 8.88
CA LEU A 88 -12.76 -9.95 9.08
C LEU A 88 -13.75 -10.55 10.07
N VAL A 89 -14.29 -9.77 11.01
CA VAL A 89 -15.17 -10.28 12.07
C VAL A 89 -16.61 -9.80 11.90
N SER A 90 -17.55 -10.60 12.41
CA SER A 90 -18.98 -10.31 12.46
C SER A 90 -19.54 -10.42 13.88
N SER A 91 -20.80 -10.01 14.05
CA SER A 91 -21.48 -10.13 15.35
C SER A 91 -21.53 -11.60 15.78
N GLY A 92 -21.04 -11.88 17.00
CA GLY A 92 -20.94 -13.23 17.55
C GLY A 92 -19.53 -13.83 17.51
N ASP A 93 -18.61 -13.24 16.75
CA ASP A 93 -17.21 -13.68 16.72
C ASP A 93 -16.44 -13.25 17.99
N HIS A 94 -15.30 -13.90 18.21
CA HIS A 94 -14.42 -13.67 19.36
C HIS A 94 -12.99 -13.36 18.90
N ILE A 95 -12.37 -12.32 19.47
CA ILE A 95 -11.00 -11.91 19.17
C ILE A 95 -10.14 -12.10 20.42
N VAL A 96 -8.94 -12.67 20.24
CA VAL A 96 -7.95 -12.81 21.30
C VAL A 96 -6.88 -11.73 21.13
N PHE A 97 -6.59 -11.00 22.20
CA PHE A 97 -5.60 -9.93 22.26
C PHE A 97 -4.51 -10.27 23.27
N GLN A 98 -3.35 -9.61 23.15
CA GLN A 98 -2.32 -9.67 24.19
C GLN A 98 -2.73 -8.82 25.40
N ASP A 99 -2.23 -9.16 26.59
CA ASP A 99 -2.53 -8.41 27.82
C ASP A 99 -1.86 -7.02 27.85
N ASP A 100 -0.74 -6.87 27.14
CA ASP A 100 -0.01 -5.62 27.00
C ASP A 100 -0.06 -5.15 25.54
N LEU A 101 -0.83 -4.08 25.30
CA LEU A 101 -1.08 -3.53 23.98
C LEU A 101 -0.91 -2.01 24.00
N TYR A 102 -0.69 -1.46 22.81
CA TYR A 102 -0.88 -0.04 22.60
C TYR A 102 -2.32 0.35 23.01
N GLY A 103 -2.46 1.34 23.90
CA GLY A 103 -3.74 1.65 24.53
C GLY A 103 -4.72 2.47 23.69
N GLY A 104 -4.39 2.79 22.44
CA GLY A 104 -5.28 3.47 21.51
C GLY A 104 -6.25 2.54 20.80
#